data_AF-A0A4U3AJR4-F1
#
_entry.id   AF-A0A4U3AJR4-F1
#
_cell.length_a   1.000
_cell.length_b   1.000
_cell.length_c   1.000
_cell.angle_alpha   90.00
_cell.angle_beta   90.00
_cell.angle_gamma   90.00
#
_symmetry.space_group_name_H-M   'P 1'
#
loop_
_entity.id
_entity.type
_entity.pdbx_description
1 polymer ?
#
loop_
_entity_poly.entity_id
_entity_poly.type
_entity_poly.pdbx_seq_one_letter_code
_entity_poly.pdbx_strand_id
1 'polypeptide(L)'
;MKKTLITGLLVTAVSTSCFVPVSAYAKEGKTEVKTVYAQNVIAPNTLSNSIRMLGSQSPLIQAYGLVILQQPDIKVNAMSSLTNHQKFAKANVREWIDEYNPKLIDLNQEMMRYSTRFNSYYSKLYELAGNVNEDEQAKADFTGAYGKLQLQVQSIQESMEQDLLELNRFKTVLDKDSSNLSIKADEAIKTLQGSSGDIVKLREDIKRIQGEIQAELTTILNRPQEIIKGSINIGKQVFTITN
;
A
#
# COMPACT_ATOMS: atom_id res chain seq x y z
N MET A 1 46.88 10.20 -18.87
CA MET A 1 45.55 10.65 -18.36
C MET A 1 44.47 9.96 -19.19
N LYS A 2 43.61 9.13 -18.56
CA LYS A 2 42.30 8.59 -19.03
C LYS A 2 42.03 7.25 -18.31
N LYS A 3 41.49 7.31 -17.09
CA LYS A 3 40.97 6.14 -16.33
C LYS A 3 39.72 6.52 -15.51
N THR A 4 38.82 7.34 -16.05
CA THR A 4 37.79 7.97 -15.20
C THR A 4 36.37 8.03 -15.77
N LEU A 5 35.96 7.14 -16.70
CA LEU A 5 34.62 7.22 -17.29
C LEU A 5 33.82 5.91 -17.39
N ILE A 6 34.26 4.81 -16.78
CA ILE A 6 33.57 3.51 -16.89
C ILE A 6 33.13 3.03 -15.50
N THR A 7 32.09 3.67 -14.96
CA THR A 7 31.36 3.17 -13.77
C THR A 7 29.87 3.53 -13.81
N GLY A 8 29.38 4.21 -14.86
CA GLY A 8 28.05 4.85 -14.86
C GLY A 8 27.00 4.32 -15.85
N LEU A 9 27.25 3.27 -16.62
CA LEU A 9 26.44 2.93 -17.81
C LEU A 9 25.43 1.78 -17.65
N LEU A 10 25.11 1.35 -16.44
CA LEU A 10 24.49 0.04 -16.20
C LEU A 10 23.00 -0.04 -15.88
N VAL A 11 22.31 1.09 -15.77
CA VAL A 11 20.94 1.10 -15.22
C VAL A 11 19.92 1.64 -16.24
N THR A 12 20.30 1.70 -17.52
CA THR A 12 19.71 2.70 -18.42
C THR A 12 18.96 2.11 -19.61
N ALA A 13 17.92 1.31 -19.37
CA ALA A 13 16.94 0.99 -20.43
C ALA A 13 15.46 0.76 -19.99
N VAL A 14 15.03 1.06 -18.75
CA VAL A 14 13.60 0.87 -18.34
C VAL A 14 12.82 2.17 -18.09
N SER A 15 13.47 3.34 -18.06
CA SER A 15 12.80 4.52 -17.51
C SER A 15 11.88 5.30 -18.47
N THR A 16 11.74 4.92 -19.74
CA THR A 16 10.87 5.68 -20.68
C THR A 16 9.53 5.02 -21.01
N SER A 17 9.28 3.75 -20.64
CA SER A 17 7.97 3.13 -20.93
C SER A 17 7.08 2.85 -19.72
N CYS A 18 7.54 3.01 -18.46
CA CYS A 18 6.82 2.42 -17.33
C CYS A 18 6.69 3.25 -16.04
N PHE A 19 7.29 4.43 -15.89
CA PHE A 19 7.16 5.19 -14.63
C PHE A 19 6.93 6.67 -14.88
N VAL A 20 5.66 7.05 -15.03
CA VAL A 20 5.24 8.43 -14.76
C VAL A 20 5.12 8.55 -13.23
N PRO A 21 5.96 9.34 -12.54
CA PRO A 21 5.74 9.61 -11.13
C PRO A 21 4.38 10.29 -10.94
N VAL A 22 3.57 9.75 -10.03
CA VAL A 22 2.31 10.35 -9.58
C VAL A 22 2.65 11.60 -8.74
N SER A 23 3.01 12.66 -9.44
CA SER A 23 3.06 14.02 -8.94
C SER A 23 2.42 14.89 -10.01
N ALA A 24 1.18 15.33 -9.72
CA ALA A 24 0.41 16.34 -10.44
C ALA A 24 0.00 16.01 -11.89
N TYR A 25 -1.33 16.03 -12.11
CA TYR A 25 -1.92 16.29 -13.41
C TYR A 25 -1.37 17.62 -13.97
N ALA A 26 -0.47 17.54 -14.94
CA ALA A 26 -0.15 18.63 -15.86
C ALA A 26 0.11 18.00 -17.23
N LYS A 27 -0.87 18.15 -18.12
CA LYS A 27 -0.83 17.76 -19.52
C LYS A 27 -0.03 18.81 -20.27
N GLU A 28 1.26 18.55 -20.51
CA GLU A 28 2.04 19.25 -21.54
C GLU A 28 3.23 18.38 -21.97
N GLY A 29 3.55 18.40 -23.27
CA GLY A 29 4.33 17.39 -23.99
C GLY A 29 5.69 17.08 -23.37
N LYS A 30 5.92 15.80 -23.04
CA LYS A 30 7.22 15.32 -22.56
C LYS A 30 8.12 14.99 -23.74
N THR A 31 9.12 15.83 -23.98
CA THR A 31 10.33 15.41 -24.69
C THR A 31 11.09 14.46 -23.76
N GLU A 32 11.24 13.19 -24.14
CA GLU A 32 12.09 12.26 -23.39
C GLU A 32 13.54 12.74 -23.47
N VAL A 33 14.04 13.31 -22.38
CA VAL A 33 15.45 13.70 -22.27
C VAL A 33 16.29 12.44 -22.28
N LYS A 34 17.27 12.34 -23.19
CA LYS A 34 18.20 11.20 -23.23
C LYS A 34 18.91 11.08 -21.88
N THR A 35 18.75 9.93 -21.25
CA THR A 35 19.28 9.59 -19.92
C THR A 35 20.80 9.70 -19.79
N VAL A 36 21.54 9.65 -20.91
CA VAL A 36 23.00 9.87 -20.98
C VAL A 36 23.45 11.25 -20.47
N TYR A 37 22.53 12.19 -20.31
CA TYR A 37 22.82 13.55 -19.82
C TYR A 37 22.57 13.74 -18.31
N ALA A 38 22.12 12.69 -17.59
CA ALA A 38 21.83 12.77 -16.16
C ALA A 38 22.71 11.79 -15.37
N GLN A 39 23.42 12.31 -14.35
CA GLN A 39 24.27 11.50 -13.47
C GLN A 39 23.46 10.59 -12.54
N ASN A 40 22.27 11.03 -12.13
CA ASN A 40 21.36 10.30 -11.24
C ASN A 40 20.00 10.12 -11.92
N VAL A 41 19.84 9.04 -12.68
CA VAL A 41 18.60 8.74 -13.41
C VAL A 41 17.55 8.09 -12.50
N ILE A 42 17.97 7.31 -11.49
CA ILE A 42 17.08 6.62 -10.55
C ILE A 42 17.42 7.03 -9.12
N ALA A 43 16.43 7.50 -8.38
CA ALA A 43 16.58 7.77 -6.96
C ALA A 43 16.61 6.45 -6.15
N PRO A 44 17.57 6.28 -5.22
CA PRO A 44 17.76 5.02 -4.49
C PRO A 44 16.60 4.65 -3.55
N ASN A 45 15.69 5.59 -3.26
CA ASN A 45 14.58 5.42 -2.31
C ASN A 45 13.18 5.46 -2.97
N THR A 46 13.10 5.39 -4.30
CA THR A 46 11.86 5.62 -5.07
C THR A 46 10.65 4.81 -4.58
N LEU A 47 10.84 3.54 -4.17
CA LEU A 47 9.75 2.62 -3.81
C LEU A 47 9.79 2.13 -2.36
N SER A 48 10.92 2.32 -1.67
CA SER A 48 11.19 1.70 -0.36
C SER A 48 10.17 2.11 0.72
N ASN A 49 9.80 3.39 0.74
CA ASN A 49 8.84 3.89 1.73
C ASN A 49 7.44 3.31 1.54
N SER A 50 6.94 3.25 0.30
CA SER A 50 5.58 2.76 0.02
C SER A 50 5.42 1.28 0.40
N ILE A 51 6.40 0.44 0.08
CA ILE A 51 6.40 -0.99 0.43
C ILE A 51 6.44 -1.16 1.95
N ARG A 52 7.30 -0.41 2.64
CA ARG A 52 7.39 -0.44 4.10
C ARG A 52 6.07 -0.02 4.75
N MET A 53 5.45 1.06 4.25
CA MET A 53 4.19 1.58 4.76
C MET A 53 3.03 0.60 4.56
N LEU A 54 2.99 -0.11 3.42
CA LEU A 54 2.00 -1.16 3.18
C LEU A 54 2.05 -2.23 4.28
N GLY A 55 3.26 -2.72 4.59
CA GLY A 55 3.47 -3.71 5.64
C GLY A 55 3.22 -3.19 7.05
N SER A 56 3.53 -1.92 7.35
CA SER A 56 3.31 -1.35 8.69
C SER A 56 1.82 -1.11 9.00
N GLN A 57 0.98 -0.94 7.99
CA GLN A 57 -0.46 -0.70 8.15
C GLN A 57 -1.29 -1.98 8.31
N SER A 58 -0.86 -3.11 7.73
CA SER A 58 -1.61 -4.37 7.77
C SER A 58 -2.02 -4.82 9.19
N PRO A 59 -1.16 -4.75 10.23
CA PRO A 59 -1.54 -5.16 11.59
C PRO A 59 -2.68 -4.32 12.17
N LEU A 60 -2.72 -3.02 11.89
CA LEU A 60 -3.78 -2.14 12.38
C LEU A 60 -5.12 -2.46 11.71
N ILE A 61 -5.09 -2.69 10.39
CA ILE A 61 -6.28 -3.10 9.62
C ILE A 61 -6.82 -4.42 10.16
N GLN A 62 -5.93 -5.40 10.40
CA GLN A 62 -6.31 -6.70 10.97
C GLN A 62 -6.92 -6.56 12.37
N ALA A 63 -6.35 -5.70 13.22
CA ALA A 63 -6.85 -5.46 14.57
C ALA A 63 -8.26 -4.85 14.57
N TYR A 64 -8.49 -3.78 13.80
CA TYR A 64 -9.83 -3.19 13.67
C TYR A 64 -10.83 -4.13 13.00
N GLY A 65 -10.40 -4.90 11.99
CA GLY A 65 -11.22 -5.95 11.40
C GLY A 65 -11.68 -6.98 12.44
N LEU A 66 -10.77 -7.42 13.32
CA LEU A 66 -11.10 -8.36 14.38
C LEU A 66 -12.10 -7.78 15.39
N VAL A 67 -11.95 -6.51 15.77
CA VAL A 67 -12.94 -5.80 16.61
C VAL A 67 -14.34 -5.85 15.98
N ILE A 68 -14.46 -5.54 14.68
CA ILE A 68 -15.73 -5.57 13.96
C ILE A 68 -16.33 -6.99 13.95
N LEU A 69 -15.51 -8.01 13.72
CA LEU A 69 -15.96 -9.41 13.67
C LEU A 69 -16.43 -9.91 15.04
N GLN A 70 -15.73 -9.55 16.10
CA GLN A 70 -16.00 -10.02 17.46
C GLN A 70 -17.13 -9.26 18.15
N GLN A 71 -17.45 -8.03 17.72
CA GLN A 71 -18.59 -7.29 18.23
C GLN A 71 -19.87 -8.15 18.10
N PRO A 72 -20.58 -8.46 19.20
CA PRO A 72 -21.78 -9.29 19.16
C PRO A 72 -22.85 -8.71 18.25
N ASP A 73 -23.65 -9.57 17.64
CA ASP A 73 -24.76 -9.14 16.80
C ASP A 73 -25.77 -8.35 17.64
N ILE A 74 -26.10 -7.14 17.19
CA ILE A 74 -26.95 -6.21 17.94
C ILE A 74 -28.22 -5.87 17.19
N LYS A 75 -29.32 -5.76 17.94
CA LYS A 75 -30.60 -5.22 17.50
C LYS A 75 -30.92 -4.01 18.36
N VAL A 76 -31.14 -2.87 17.72
CA VAL A 76 -31.48 -1.62 18.41
C VAL A 76 -32.78 -1.09 17.82
N ASN A 77 -33.83 -0.97 18.64
CA ASN A 77 -35.15 -0.55 18.18
C ASN A 77 -35.14 0.85 17.53
N ALA A 78 -34.30 1.75 18.07
CA ALA A 78 -34.13 3.10 17.51
C ALA A 78 -33.42 3.14 16.16
N MET A 79 -32.82 2.03 15.71
CA MET A 79 -32.14 1.89 14.43
C MET A 79 -32.27 0.45 13.92
N SER A 80 -33.45 0.09 13.41
CA SER A 80 -33.74 -1.27 12.94
C SER A 80 -32.79 -1.74 11.81
N SER A 81 -32.22 -0.83 11.03
CA SER A 81 -31.24 -1.13 9.98
C SER A 81 -29.84 -1.50 10.51
N LEU A 82 -29.54 -1.25 11.79
CA LEU A 82 -28.20 -1.46 12.36
C LEU A 82 -27.73 -2.90 12.19
N THR A 83 -28.61 -3.87 12.37
CA THR A 83 -28.28 -5.29 12.22
C THR A 83 -27.81 -5.62 10.80
N ASN A 84 -28.39 -5.00 9.77
CA ASN A 84 -27.95 -5.21 8.39
C ASN A 84 -26.63 -4.50 8.09
N HIS A 85 -26.45 -3.26 8.57
CA HIS A 85 -25.16 -2.57 8.43
C HIS A 85 -24.01 -3.30 9.15
N GLN A 86 -24.27 -3.90 10.32
CA GLN A 86 -23.30 -4.74 11.01
C GLN A 86 -22.94 -5.99 10.20
N LYS A 87 -23.92 -6.64 9.55
CA LYS A 87 -23.67 -7.77 8.65
C LYS A 87 -22.77 -7.36 7.47
N PHE A 88 -23.02 -6.21 6.85
CA PHE A 88 -22.18 -5.68 5.77
C PHE A 88 -20.76 -5.39 6.27
N ALA A 89 -20.61 -4.73 7.42
CA ALA A 89 -19.30 -4.46 8.00
C ALA A 89 -18.51 -5.77 8.25
N LYS A 90 -19.14 -6.79 8.83
CA LYS A 90 -18.51 -8.11 9.04
C LYS A 90 -18.20 -8.82 7.73
N ALA A 91 -19.05 -8.71 6.71
CA ALA A 91 -18.80 -9.27 5.39
C ALA A 91 -17.60 -8.60 4.70
N ASN A 92 -17.56 -7.27 4.69
CA ASN A 92 -16.46 -6.49 4.11
C ASN A 92 -15.11 -6.82 4.79
N VAL A 93 -15.10 -7.06 6.10
CA VAL A 93 -13.88 -7.50 6.79
C VAL A 93 -13.43 -8.90 6.35
N ARG A 94 -14.37 -9.85 6.19
CA ARG A 94 -14.02 -11.19 5.68
C ARG A 94 -13.48 -11.11 4.26
N GLU A 95 -14.16 -10.38 3.39
CA GLU A 95 -13.73 -10.17 2.01
C GLU A 95 -12.34 -9.52 1.94
N TRP A 96 -12.04 -8.55 2.81
CA TRP A 96 -10.70 -8.00 2.93
C TRP A 96 -9.65 -9.07 3.30
N ILE A 97 -9.93 -9.88 4.32
CA ILE A 97 -8.99 -10.89 4.83
C ILE A 97 -8.78 -12.01 3.80
N ASP A 98 -9.85 -12.45 3.15
CA ASP A 98 -9.87 -13.65 2.31
C ASP A 98 -9.47 -13.37 0.86
N GLU A 99 -9.81 -12.19 0.32
CA GLU A 99 -9.65 -11.88 -1.11
C GLU A 99 -8.59 -10.80 -1.38
N TYR A 100 -8.61 -9.69 -0.64
CA TYR A 100 -7.82 -8.50 -0.99
C TYR A 100 -6.45 -8.40 -0.30
N ASN A 101 -6.38 -8.71 0.99
CA ASN A 101 -5.13 -8.70 1.74
C ASN A 101 -4.09 -9.72 1.21
N PRO A 102 -4.48 -10.94 0.76
CA PRO A 102 -3.52 -11.88 0.15
C PRO A 102 -2.81 -11.31 -1.08
N LYS A 103 -3.50 -10.52 -1.92
CA LYS A 103 -2.90 -9.87 -3.10
C LYS A 103 -1.73 -8.95 -2.74
N LEU A 104 -1.87 -8.19 -1.65
CA LEU A 104 -0.79 -7.33 -1.15
C LEU A 104 0.42 -8.13 -0.67
N ILE A 105 0.20 -9.30 -0.08
CA ILE A 105 1.26 -10.22 0.35
C ILE A 105 1.97 -10.79 -0.88
N ASP A 106 1.21 -11.24 -1.87
CA ASP A 106 1.73 -11.82 -3.11
C ASP A 106 2.55 -10.79 -3.91
N LEU A 107 2.07 -9.55 -4.04
CA LEU A 107 2.80 -8.45 -4.66
C LEU A 107 4.12 -8.17 -3.92
N ASN A 108 4.13 -8.19 -2.59
CA ASN A 108 5.36 -8.07 -1.81
C ASN A 108 6.33 -9.24 -2.09
N GLN A 109 5.82 -10.46 -2.19
CA GLN A 109 6.64 -11.63 -2.54
C GLN A 109 7.21 -11.52 -3.97
N GLU A 110 6.43 -11.02 -4.93
CA GLU A 110 6.89 -10.77 -6.30
C GLU A 110 8.05 -9.77 -6.33
N MET A 111 7.92 -8.64 -5.63
CA MET A 111 8.97 -7.63 -5.52
C MET A 111 10.24 -8.20 -4.85
N MET A 112 10.10 -9.01 -3.79
CA MET A 112 11.24 -9.67 -3.15
C MET A 112 11.93 -10.70 -4.06
N ARG A 113 11.16 -11.49 -4.81
CA ARG A 113 11.68 -12.45 -5.80
C ARG A 113 12.45 -11.72 -6.90
N TYR A 114 11.92 -10.62 -7.42
CA TYR A 114 12.61 -9.79 -8.40
C TYR A 114 13.92 -9.23 -7.83
N SER A 115 13.89 -8.63 -6.63
CA SER A 115 15.09 -8.08 -5.98
C SER A 115 16.18 -9.13 -5.80
N THR A 116 15.81 -10.32 -5.33
CA THR A 116 16.74 -11.45 -5.16
C THR A 116 17.37 -11.87 -6.49
N ARG A 117 16.55 -11.99 -7.55
CA ARG A 117 17.02 -12.36 -8.88
C ARG A 117 17.92 -11.30 -9.49
N PHE A 118 17.55 -10.02 -9.41
CA PHE A 118 18.36 -8.91 -9.88
C PHE A 118 19.73 -8.91 -9.17
N ASN A 119 19.75 -9.04 -7.84
CA ASN A 119 20.99 -9.08 -7.07
C ASN A 119 21.88 -10.27 -7.47
N SER A 120 21.30 -11.43 -7.79
CA SER A 120 22.06 -12.59 -8.24
C SER A 120 22.76 -12.39 -9.60
N TYR A 121 22.17 -11.56 -10.48
CA TYR A 121 22.75 -11.24 -11.79
C TYR A 121 23.59 -9.97 -11.80
N TYR A 122 23.54 -9.17 -10.73
CA TYR A 122 24.15 -7.84 -10.68
C TYR A 122 25.61 -7.83 -11.10
N SER A 123 26.44 -8.71 -10.52
CA SER A 123 27.88 -8.73 -10.82
C SER A 123 28.17 -9.02 -12.30
N LYS A 124 27.43 -9.95 -12.92
CA LYS A 124 27.67 -10.33 -14.31
C LYS A 124 27.12 -9.28 -15.28
N LEU A 125 25.95 -8.73 -14.99
CA LEU A 125 25.41 -7.61 -15.75
C LEU A 125 26.37 -6.43 -15.71
N TYR A 126 26.90 -6.12 -14.52
CA TYR A 126 27.87 -5.05 -14.31
C TYR A 126 29.14 -5.23 -15.16
N GLU A 127 29.69 -6.44 -15.20
CA GLU A 127 30.82 -6.77 -16.06
C GLU A 127 30.49 -6.58 -17.55
N LEU A 128 29.36 -7.15 -18.01
CA LEU A 128 28.96 -7.11 -19.42
C LEU A 128 28.78 -5.69 -19.93
N ALA A 129 28.13 -4.82 -19.16
CA ALA A 129 27.93 -3.45 -19.57
C ALA A 129 29.17 -2.56 -19.51
N GLY A 130 30.22 -2.98 -18.78
CA GLY A 130 31.53 -2.35 -18.88
C GLY A 130 32.17 -2.56 -20.26
N ASN A 131 31.69 -3.54 -21.04
CA ASN A 131 32.28 -4.00 -22.30
C ASN A 131 31.33 -3.84 -23.52
N VAL A 132 30.16 -3.19 -23.37
CA VAL A 132 29.14 -3.11 -24.45
C VAL A 132 29.59 -2.33 -25.69
N ASN A 133 30.63 -1.51 -25.60
CA ASN A 133 31.16 -0.75 -26.73
C ASN A 133 32.36 -1.45 -27.39
N GLU A 134 32.94 -2.42 -26.68
CA GLU A 134 34.18 -3.09 -27.02
C GLU A 134 33.95 -4.51 -27.56
N ASP A 135 32.85 -5.16 -27.16
CA ASP A 135 32.51 -6.54 -27.51
C ASP A 135 31.02 -6.66 -27.92
N GLU A 136 30.78 -7.03 -29.19
CA GLU A 136 29.43 -7.22 -29.71
C GLU A 136 28.67 -8.36 -29.01
N GLN A 137 29.37 -9.41 -28.58
CA GLN A 137 28.77 -10.50 -27.81
C GLN A 137 28.39 -10.01 -26.42
N ALA A 138 29.25 -9.23 -25.75
CA ALA A 138 28.92 -8.64 -24.46
C ALA A 138 27.69 -7.71 -24.54
N LYS A 139 27.55 -6.97 -25.65
CA LYS A 139 26.36 -6.16 -25.92
C LYS A 139 25.10 -7.01 -26.11
N ALA A 140 25.18 -8.10 -26.87
CA ALA A 140 24.05 -9.01 -27.07
C ALA A 140 23.63 -9.68 -25.75
N ASP A 141 24.59 -10.15 -24.97
CA ASP A 141 24.34 -10.82 -23.68
C ASP A 141 23.75 -9.84 -22.65
N PHE A 142 24.29 -8.63 -22.57
CA PHE A 142 23.78 -7.59 -21.68
C PHE A 142 22.33 -7.24 -22.03
N THR A 143 22.05 -6.92 -23.30
CA THR A 143 20.71 -6.51 -23.74
C THR A 143 19.69 -7.64 -23.58
N GLY A 144 20.06 -8.89 -23.87
CA GLY A 144 19.20 -10.05 -23.67
C GLY A 144 18.88 -10.33 -22.19
N ALA A 145 19.87 -10.27 -21.31
CA ALA A 145 19.67 -10.51 -19.88
C ALA A 145 18.92 -9.34 -19.20
N TYR A 146 19.30 -8.10 -19.52
CA TYR A 146 18.63 -6.91 -19.00
C TYR A 146 17.18 -6.81 -19.48
N GLY A 147 16.91 -7.13 -20.76
CA GLY A 147 15.55 -7.16 -21.30
C GLY A 147 14.64 -8.14 -20.56
N LYS A 148 15.14 -9.32 -20.17
CA LYS A 148 14.38 -10.27 -19.35
C LYS A 148 14.05 -9.73 -17.96
N LEU A 149 14.95 -8.96 -17.35
CA LEU A 149 14.69 -8.29 -16.07
C LEU A 149 13.68 -7.16 -16.23
N GLN A 150 13.73 -6.41 -17.33
CA GLN A 150 12.73 -5.40 -17.66
C GLN A 150 11.33 -6.00 -17.83
N LEU A 151 11.21 -7.11 -18.54
CA LEU A 151 9.92 -7.81 -18.71
C LEU A 151 9.33 -8.27 -17.36
N GLN A 152 10.18 -8.65 -16.40
CA GLN A 152 9.71 -8.99 -15.05
C GLN A 152 9.20 -7.77 -14.29
N VAL A 153 9.87 -6.62 -14.41
CA VAL A 153 9.37 -5.36 -13.82
C VAL A 153 8.03 -4.97 -14.43
N GLN A 154 7.90 -5.10 -15.76
CA GLN A 154 6.65 -4.81 -16.45
C GLN A 154 5.52 -5.73 -15.98
N SER A 155 5.78 -7.04 -15.85
CA SER A 155 4.79 -7.98 -15.32
C SER A 155 4.36 -7.63 -13.89
N ILE A 156 5.28 -7.22 -13.01
CA ILE A 156 4.94 -6.77 -11.65
C ILE A 156 4.09 -5.50 -11.67
N GLN A 157 4.40 -4.57 -12.59
CA GLN A 157 3.59 -3.36 -12.75
C GLN A 157 2.17 -3.70 -13.21
N GLU A 158 2.02 -4.59 -14.20
CA GLU A 158 0.72 -5.05 -14.68
C GLU A 158 -0.11 -5.71 -13.56
N SER A 159 0.52 -6.55 -12.73
CA SER A 159 -0.10 -7.12 -11.52
C SER A 159 -0.55 -6.03 -10.55
N MET A 160 0.31 -5.04 -10.28
CA MET A 160 0.01 -3.92 -9.37
C MET A 160 -1.16 -3.06 -9.87
N GLU A 161 -1.22 -2.80 -11.18
CA GLU A 161 -2.32 -2.06 -11.80
C GLU A 161 -3.64 -2.83 -11.69
N GLN A 162 -3.62 -4.15 -11.92
CA GLN A 162 -4.79 -5.00 -11.74
C GLN A 162 -5.25 -5.03 -10.27
N ASP A 163 -4.34 -5.26 -9.33
CA ASP A 163 -4.66 -5.28 -7.90
C ASP A 163 -5.25 -3.94 -7.45
N LEU A 164 -4.71 -2.81 -7.95
CA LEU A 164 -5.23 -1.49 -7.64
C LEU A 164 -6.65 -1.28 -8.16
N LEU A 165 -6.98 -1.80 -9.35
CA LEU A 165 -8.35 -1.74 -9.88
C LEU A 165 -9.34 -2.51 -9.00
N GLU A 166 -8.96 -3.71 -8.56
CA GLU A 166 -9.78 -4.56 -7.71
C GLU A 166 -9.97 -3.94 -6.31
N LEU A 167 -8.88 -3.45 -5.70
CA LEU A 167 -8.91 -2.74 -4.42
C LEU A 167 -9.77 -1.48 -4.46
N ASN A 168 -9.75 -0.73 -5.57
CA ASN A 168 -10.59 0.46 -5.72
C ASN A 168 -12.09 0.13 -5.82
N ARG A 169 -12.44 -1.00 -6.43
CA ARG A 169 -13.83 -1.48 -6.44
C ARG A 169 -14.30 -1.83 -5.03
N PHE A 170 -13.49 -2.58 -4.28
CA PHE A 170 -13.76 -2.88 -2.88
C PHE A 170 -13.90 -1.61 -2.04
N LYS A 171 -12.95 -0.68 -2.18
CA LYS A 171 -12.98 0.61 -1.49
C LYS A 171 -14.28 1.36 -1.74
N THR A 172 -14.77 1.37 -2.98
CA THR A 172 -16.01 2.05 -3.35
C THR A 172 -17.21 1.48 -2.59
N VAL A 173 -17.30 0.15 -2.46
CA VAL A 173 -18.35 -0.52 -1.69
C VAL A 173 -18.20 -0.23 -0.21
N LEU A 174 -16.98 -0.38 0.34
CA LEU A 174 -16.68 -0.12 1.75
C LEU A 174 -17.01 1.32 2.17
N ASP A 175 -16.61 2.31 1.38
CA ASP A 175 -16.91 3.72 1.62
C ASP A 175 -18.42 3.97 1.62
N LYS A 176 -19.14 3.35 0.67
CA LYS A 176 -20.58 3.49 0.55
C LYS A 176 -21.30 2.89 1.74
N ASP A 177 -20.93 1.70 2.17
CA ASP A 177 -21.52 1.02 3.34
C ASP A 177 -21.25 1.79 4.64
N SER A 178 -20.01 2.26 4.82
CA SER A 178 -19.61 3.07 5.97
C SER A 178 -20.37 4.40 6.04
N SER A 179 -20.50 5.08 4.90
CA SER A 179 -21.27 6.32 4.78
C SER A 179 -22.75 6.11 5.09
N ASN A 180 -23.37 5.08 4.51
CA ASN A 180 -24.77 4.75 4.75
C ASN A 180 -25.03 4.42 6.24
N LEU A 181 -24.15 3.64 6.87
CA LEU A 181 -24.22 3.36 8.32
C LEU A 181 -24.12 4.66 9.13
N SER A 182 -23.16 5.52 8.81
CA SER A 182 -22.92 6.78 9.52
C SER A 182 -24.14 7.71 9.48
N ILE A 183 -24.73 7.89 8.29
CA ILE A 183 -25.95 8.70 8.10
C ILE A 183 -27.10 8.14 8.95
N LYS A 184 -27.32 6.82 8.91
CA LYS A 184 -28.41 6.18 9.66
C LYS A 184 -28.18 6.22 11.18
N ALA A 185 -26.93 6.12 11.62
CA ALA A 185 -26.57 6.29 13.02
C ALA A 185 -26.81 7.73 13.49
N ASP A 186 -26.47 8.74 12.67
CA ASP A 186 -26.73 10.15 13.00
C ASP A 186 -28.22 10.45 13.10
N GLU A 187 -29.04 9.90 12.18
CA GLU A 187 -30.50 9.98 12.25
C GLU A 187 -31.05 9.37 13.55
N ALA A 188 -30.59 8.17 13.92
CA ALA A 188 -31.04 7.48 15.14
C ALA A 188 -30.59 8.20 16.43
N ILE A 189 -29.40 8.79 16.44
CA ILE A 189 -28.93 9.55 17.61
C ILE A 189 -29.73 10.83 17.79
N LYS A 190 -30.09 11.51 16.69
CA LYS A 190 -30.95 12.71 16.74
C LYS A 190 -32.34 12.43 17.30
N THR A 191 -32.89 11.22 17.10
CA THR A 191 -34.17 10.83 17.71
C THR A 191 -34.04 10.46 19.18
N LEU A 192 -32.85 10.02 19.62
CA LEU A 192 -32.58 9.62 21.00
C LEU A 192 -32.10 10.76 21.91
N GLN A 193 -31.52 11.84 21.37
CA GLN A 193 -30.79 12.87 22.14
C GLN A 193 -31.59 13.61 23.23
N GLY A 194 -32.93 13.52 23.23
CA GLY A 194 -33.78 14.25 24.16
C GLY A 194 -33.59 15.77 24.07
N SER A 195 -33.97 16.49 25.13
CA SER A 195 -33.89 17.96 25.18
C SER A 195 -32.51 18.49 25.58
N SER A 196 -31.66 17.67 26.20
CA SER A 196 -30.37 18.10 26.75
C SER A 196 -29.19 17.95 25.77
N GLY A 197 -29.31 17.12 24.73
CA GLY A 197 -28.23 16.92 23.75
C GLY A 197 -27.03 16.11 24.27
N ASP A 198 -27.10 15.58 25.49
CA ASP A 198 -25.99 14.88 26.15
C ASP A 198 -25.48 13.67 25.36
N ILE A 199 -26.38 12.96 24.68
CA ILE A 199 -26.02 11.78 23.86
C ILE A 199 -25.14 12.18 22.67
N VAL A 200 -25.41 13.33 22.04
CA VAL A 200 -24.60 13.81 20.91
C VAL A 200 -23.19 14.13 21.40
N LYS A 201 -23.07 14.85 22.50
CA LYS A 201 -21.77 15.21 23.09
C LYS A 201 -20.96 13.97 23.49
N LEU A 202 -21.57 13.03 24.20
CA LEU A 202 -20.90 11.77 24.57
C LEU A 202 -20.44 10.97 23.35
N ARG A 203 -21.25 10.92 22.28
CA ARG A 203 -20.88 10.24 21.05
C ARG A 203 -19.71 10.93 20.34
N GLU A 204 -19.70 12.26 20.30
CA GLU A 204 -18.59 13.04 19.74
C GLU A 204 -17.29 12.80 20.51
N ASP A 205 -17.34 12.81 21.85
CA ASP A 205 -16.18 12.51 22.69
C ASP A 205 -15.65 11.09 22.48
N ILE A 206 -16.53 10.08 22.40
CA ILE A 206 -16.14 8.70 22.08
C ILE A 206 -15.46 8.64 20.70
N LYS A 207 -16.04 9.26 19.66
CA LYS A 207 -15.46 9.27 18.32
C LYS A 207 -14.09 9.96 18.29
N ARG A 208 -13.95 11.08 19.00
CA ARG A 208 -12.69 11.82 19.10
C ARG A 208 -11.60 10.97 19.75
N ILE A 209 -11.89 10.38 20.91
CA ILE A 209 -10.92 9.53 21.64
C ILE A 209 -10.52 8.31 20.79
N GLN A 210 -11.48 7.67 20.11
CA GLN A 210 -11.17 6.57 19.18
C GLN A 210 -10.27 7.01 18.02
N GLY A 211 -10.50 8.21 17.48
CA GLY A 211 -9.64 8.81 16.44
C GLY A 211 -8.23 9.13 16.94
N GLU A 212 -8.10 9.66 18.17
CA GLU A 212 -6.83 9.94 18.83
C GLU A 212 -6.03 8.63 19.05
N ILE A 213 -6.69 7.57 19.55
CA ILE A 213 -6.07 6.24 19.70
C ILE A 213 -5.58 5.73 18.34
N GLN A 214 -6.40 5.80 17.29
CA GLN A 214 -6.01 5.36 15.95
C GLN A 214 -4.79 6.13 15.41
N ALA A 215 -4.74 7.44 15.64
CA ALA A 215 -3.63 8.29 15.21
C ALA A 215 -2.32 7.93 15.93
N GLU A 216 -2.37 7.68 17.24
CA GLU A 216 -1.21 7.24 18.03
C GLU A 216 -0.72 5.86 17.60
N LEU A 217 -1.63 4.91 17.38
CA LEU A 217 -1.27 3.57 16.88
C LEU A 217 -0.62 3.63 15.50
N THR A 218 -1.12 4.48 14.61
CA THR A 218 -0.51 4.74 13.30
C THR A 218 0.89 5.32 13.45
N THR A 219 1.06 6.28 14.38
CA THR A 219 2.37 6.89 14.68
C THR A 219 3.37 5.86 15.18
N ILE A 220 2.95 4.96 16.08
CA ILE A 220 3.79 3.88 16.62
C ILE A 220 4.21 2.91 15.50
N LEU A 221 3.26 2.47 14.67
CA LEU A 221 3.53 1.53 13.57
C LEU A 221 4.42 2.12 12.48
N ASN A 222 4.43 3.44 12.31
CA ASN A 222 5.31 4.10 11.34
C ASN A 222 6.75 4.30 11.86
N ARG A 223 7.06 3.92 13.11
CA ARG A 223 8.43 4.01 13.65
C ARG A 223 9.32 2.91 13.07
N PRO A 224 10.53 3.22 12.57
CA PRO A 224 11.40 2.27 11.86
C PRO A 224 11.82 1.00 12.62
N GLN A 225 11.74 0.98 13.96
CA GLN A 225 12.26 -0.12 14.81
C GLN A 225 11.18 -0.93 15.55
N GLU A 226 9.90 -0.50 15.54
CA GLU A 226 8.81 -1.12 16.31
C GLU A 226 7.99 -2.15 15.51
N ILE A 227 8.13 -2.16 14.18
CA ILE A 227 7.23 -2.88 13.26
C ILE A 227 7.27 -4.41 13.42
N ILE A 228 8.41 -5.00 13.77
CA ILE A 228 8.58 -6.47 13.69
C ILE A 228 8.13 -7.20 14.97
N LYS A 229 8.23 -6.57 16.16
CA LYS A 229 7.77 -7.17 17.44
C LYS A 229 6.58 -6.43 18.07
N GLY A 230 6.42 -5.13 17.82
CA GLY A 230 5.36 -4.31 18.43
C GLY A 230 3.98 -4.46 17.76
N SER A 231 3.94 -4.79 16.47
CA SER A 231 2.70 -4.90 15.68
C SER A 231 1.70 -5.94 16.23
N ILE A 232 2.19 -7.10 16.70
CA ILE A 232 1.36 -8.15 17.32
C ILE A 232 0.79 -7.69 18.68
N ASN A 233 1.56 -6.91 19.46
CA ASN A 233 1.10 -6.38 20.74
C ASN A 233 0.08 -5.26 20.56
N ILE A 234 0.22 -4.43 19.52
CA ILE A 234 -0.76 -3.39 19.19
C ILE A 234 -2.11 -4.00 18.83
N GLY A 235 -2.13 -5.07 18.02
CA GLY A 235 -3.37 -5.78 17.72
C GLY A 235 -4.07 -6.31 18.98
N LYS A 236 -3.30 -6.88 19.91
CA LYS A 236 -3.81 -7.30 21.24
C LYS A 236 -4.28 -6.13 22.09
N GLN A 237 -3.60 -4.99 22.07
CA GLN A 237 -3.98 -3.81 22.83
C GLN A 237 -5.25 -3.17 22.30
N VAL A 238 -5.40 -3.00 20.98
CA VAL A 238 -6.66 -2.56 20.35
C VAL A 238 -7.81 -3.47 20.75
N PHE A 239 -7.57 -4.78 20.70
CA PHE A 239 -8.55 -5.77 21.11
C PHE A 239 -8.97 -5.62 22.59
N THR A 240 -8.01 -5.35 23.47
CA THR A 240 -8.24 -5.19 24.93
C THR A 240 -8.89 -3.85 25.29
N ILE A 241 -8.64 -2.79 24.52
CA ILE A 241 -9.24 -1.47 24.76
C ILE A 241 -10.71 -1.43 24.33
N THR A 242 -11.09 -2.26 23.35
CA THR A 242 -12.41 -2.21 22.73
C THR A 242 -13.39 -3.25 23.27
N ASN A 243 -12.94 -4.21 24.09
CA ASN A 243 -13.76 -5.23 24.75
C ASN A 243 -13.55 -5.18 26.27
#